data_AF-A0AAV4JBU7-F1
#
_entry.id   AF-A0AAV4JBU7-F1
#
_cell.length_a   1.000
_cell.length_b   1.000
_cell.length_c   1.000
_cell.angle_alpha   90.00
_cell.angle_beta   90.00
_cell.angle_gamma   90.00
#
_symmetry.space_group_name_H-M   'P 1'
#
loop_
_entity.id
_entity.type
_entity.pdbx_description
1 polymer ?
#
loop_
_entity_poly.entity_id
_entity_poly.type
_entity_poly.pdbx_seq_one_letter_code
_entity_poly.pdbx_strand_id
1 'polypeptide(L)'
;MPWISNKILHNIEQRREAKKTFGKQSEQYKDRNKEVKNAIKNDKKEYLESHLSHIEICNLTHSSREMYSGINRLMRNFTPRLSAIKDKDGKTLTENEEISRWKEYCSELKGT
;
A
#
# COMPACT_ATOMS: atom_id res chain seq x y z
N MET A 1 -3.60 -2.87 -5.84
CA MET A 1 -4.01 -3.36 -4.51
C MET A 1 -5.03 -4.47 -4.73
N PRO A 2 -4.65 -5.75 -4.64
CA PRO A 2 -5.43 -6.86 -5.19
C PRO A 2 -6.77 -7.17 -4.49
N TRP A 3 -7.11 -6.45 -3.42
CA TRP A 3 -8.29 -6.72 -2.60
C TRP A 3 -9.30 -5.56 -2.54
N ILE A 4 -9.00 -4.41 -3.16
CA ILE A 4 -9.93 -3.27 -3.19
C ILE A 4 -10.86 -3.44 -4.39
N SER A 5 -12.16 -3.63 -4.13
CA SER A 5 -13.15 -3.75 -5.20
C SER A 5 -13.40 -2.43 -5.95
N ASN A 6 -13.83 -2.53 -7.21
CA ASN A 6 -14.26 -1.36 -8.01
C ASN A 6 -15.39 -0.58 -7.33
N LYS A 7 -16.25 -1.28 -6.57
CA LYS A 7 -17.30 -0.66 -5.76
C LYS A 7 -16.73 0.28 -4.69
N ILE A 8 -15.66 -0.12 -4.00
CA ILE A 8 -14.99 0.76 -3.03
C ILE A 8 -14.37 1.96 -3.71
N LEU A 9 -13.72 1.77 -4.88
CA LEU A 9 -13.13 2.88 -5.63
C LEU A 9 -14.19 3.93 -5.98
N HIS A 10 -15.35 3.48 -6.46
CA HIS A 10 -16.50 4.34 -6.72
C HIS A 10 -16.99 5.07 -5.45
N ASN A 11 -17.12 4.36 -4.33
CA ASN A 11 -17.53 5.00 -3.06
C ASN A 11 -16.50 6.02 -2.55
N ILE A 12 -15.20 5.77 -2.77
CA ILE A 12 -14.13 6.73 -2.44
C ILE A 12 -14.28 8.00 -3.27
N GLU A 13 -14.66 7.88 -4.53
CA GLU A 13 -14.90 9.00 -5.43
C GLU A 13 -16.13 9.81 -4.99
N GLN A 14 -17.27 9.16 -4.73
CA GLN A 14 -18.45 9.83 -4.18
C GLN A 14 -18.15 10.55 -2.85
N ARG A 15 -17.32 9.96 -1.98
CA ARG A 15 -16.87 10.61 -0.75
C ARG A 15 -16.00 11.85 -1.02
N ARG A 16 -15.16 11.83 -2.06
CA ARG A 16 -14.35 12.99 -2.47
C ARG A 16 -15.25 14.11 -3.00
N GLU A 17 -16.24 13.77 -3.81
CA GLU A 17 -17.24 14.73 -4.31
C GLU A 17 -18.05 15.32 -3.16
N ALA A 18 -18.58 14.50 -2.26
CA ALA A 18 -19.32 14.98 -1.09
C ALA A 18 -18.48 15.93 -0.22
N LYS A 19 -17.18 15.66 -0.08
CA LYS A 19 -16.26 16.57 0.63
C LYS A 19 -16.11 17.91 -0.08
N LYS A 20 -16.05 17.90 -1.42
CA LYS A 20 -15.90 19.10 -2.25
C LYS A 20 -17.18 19.95 -2.25
N THR A 21 -18.34 19.30 -2.33
CA THR A 21 -19.64 19.97 -2.45
C THR A 21 -20.19 20.45 -1.11
N PHE A 22 -20.17 19.60 -0.08
CA PHE A 22 -20.84 19.89 1.20
C PHE A 22 -19.87 20.23 2.33
N GLY A 23 -18.56 20.04 2.11
CA GLY A 23 -17.54 20.26 3.13
C GLY A 23 -17.45 19.13 4.16
N LYS A 24 -16.34 19.11 4.91
CA LYS A 24 -15.97 18.02 5.82
C LYS A 24 -16.88 17.88 7.04
N GLN A 25 -17.59 18.95 7.43
CA GLN A 25 -18.46 18.95 8.61
C GLN A 25 -19.90 18.53 8.28
N SER A 26 -20.26 18.44 7.00
CA SER A 26 -21.59 17.98 6.57
C SER A 26 -21.84 16.54 6.97
N GLU A 27 -23.09 16.25 7.31
CA GLU A 27 -23.51 14.89 7.65
C GLU A 27 -23.38 13.96 6.45
N GLN A 28 -23.70 14.44 5.24
CA GLN A 28 -23.54 13.73 3.98
C GLN A 28 -22.10 13.25 3.78
N TYR A 29 -21.09 14.09 4.05
CA TYR A 29 -19.69 13.66 3.98
C TYR A 29 -19.36 12.62 5.05
N LYS A 30 -19.82 12.81 6.29
CA LYS A 30 -19.53 11.89 7.40
C LYS A 30 -20.12 10.50 7.14
N ASP A 31 -21.35 10.44 6.64
CA ASP A 31 -22.02 9.19 6.27
C ASP A 31 -21.26 8.46 5.17
N ARG A 32 -20.95 9.14 4.05
CA ARG A 32 -20.14 8.57 2.96
C ARG A 32 -18.77 8.12 3.45
N ASN A 33 -18.15 8.88 4.34
CA ASN A 33 -16.85 8.51 4.91
C ASN A 33 -16.93 7.29 5.83
N LYS A 34 -18.03 7.12 6.57
CA LYS A 34 -18.31 5.93 7.39
C LYS A 34 -18.56 4.71 6.50
N GLU A 35 -19.37 4.85 5.47
CA GLU A 35 -19.65 3.81 4.47
C GLU A 35 -18.36 3.31 3.82
N VAL A 36 -17.52 4.22 3.32
CA VAL A 36 -16.22 3.87 2.71
C VAL A 36 -15.32 3.14 3.70
N LYS A 37 -15.22 3.62 4.95
CA LYS A 37 -14.41 2.95 5.98
C LYS A 37 -14.91 1.54 6.27
N ASN A 38 -16.22 1.35 6.37
CA ASN A 38 -16.81 0.05 6.65
C ASN A 38 -16.61 -0.91 5.46
N ALA A 39 -16.82 -0.43 4.23
CA ALA A 39 -16.57 -1.23 3.04
C ALA A 39 -15.10 -1.68 2.94
N ILE A 40 -14.14 -0.78 3.16
CA ILE A 40 -12.70 -1.12 3.17
C ILE A 40 -12.38 -2.16 4.24
N LYS A 41 -12.97 -2.04 5.44
CA LYS A 41 -12.77 -3.02 6.51
C LYS A 41 -13.32 -4.39 6.12
N ASN A 42 -14.50 -4.44 5.51
CA ASN A 42 -15.14 -5.69 5.09
C ASN A 42 -14.38 -6.37 3.95
N ASP A 43 -14.05 -5.67 2.86
CA ASP A 43 -13.26 -6.25 1.76
C ASP A 43 -11.90 -6.77 2.26
N LYS A 44 -11.25 -6.04 3.18
CA LYS A 44 -10.01 -6.52 3.79
C LYS A 44 -10.23 -7.78 4.61
N LYS A 45 -11.32 -7.85 5.39
CA LYS A 45 -11.66 -9.01 6.20
C LYS A 45 -11.92 -10.23 5.31
N GLU A 46 -12.74 -10.10 4.28
CA GLU A 46 -13.05 -11.18 3.33
C GLU A 46 -11.79 -11.68 2.62
N TYR A 47 -10.91 -10.77 2.19
CA TYR A 47 -9.62 -11.13 1.60
C TYR A 47 -8.74 -11.95 2.56
N LEU A 48 -8.69 -11.56 3.84
CA LEU A 48 -7.92 -12.28 4.86
C LEU A 48 -8.54 -13.64 5.17
N GLU A 49 -9.85 -13.72 5.34
CA GLU A 49 -10.58 -14.97 5.60
C GLU A 49 -10.38 -15.98 4.47
N SER A 50 -10.44 -15.52 3.22
CA SER A 50 -10.16 -16.37 2.05
C SER A 50 -8.72 -16.92 2.06
N HIS A 51 -7.73 -16.09 2.40
CA HIS A 51 -6.33 -16.53 2.50
C HIS A 51 -6.11 -17.49 3.67
N LEU A 52 -6.73 -17.23 4.82
CA LEU A 52 -6.63 -18.10 6.00
C LEU A 52 -7.25 -19.47 5.73
N SER A 53 -8.45 -19.50 5.13
CA SER A 53 -9.11 -20.75 4.75
C SER A 53 -8.26 -21.56 3.76
N HIS A 54 -7.59 -20.90 2.81
CA HIS A 54 -6.65 -21.58 1.93
C HIS A 54 -5.44 -22.17 2.67
N ILE A 55 -4.88 -21.45 3.65
CA ILE A 55 -3.77 -21.95 4.50
C ILE A 55 -4.21 -23.16 5.31
N GLU A 56 -5.44 -23.15 5.86
CA GLU A 56 -6.02 -24.30 6.58
C GLU A 56 -6.12 -25.54 5.69
N ILE A 57 -6.58 -25.37 4.45
CA ILE A 57 -6.63 -26.46 3.46
C ILE A 57 -5.22 -26.98 3.18
N CYS A 58 -4.24 -26.10 2.92
CA CYS A 58 -2.85 -26.51 2.68
C CYS A 58 -2.25 -27.28 3.87
N ASN A 59 -2.62 -26.93 5.10
CA ASN A 59 -2.20 -27.67 6.30
C ASN A 59 -2.78 -29.10 6.30
N LEU A 60 -4.07 -29.24 5.97
CA LEU A 60 -4.76 -30.54 5.88
C LEU A 60 -4.22 -31.41 4.75
N THR A 61 -3.83 -30.81 3.62
CA THR A 61 -3.30 -31.53 2.44
C THR A 61 -1.79 -31.78 2.50
N HIS A 62 -1.15 -31.55 3.65
CA HIS A 62 0.30 -31.68 3.85
C HIS A 62 1.16 -30.85 2.88
N SER A 63 0.60 -29.76 2.34
CA SER A 63 1.28 -28.80 1.46
C SER A 63 2.00 -27.74 2.29
N SER A 64 3.02 -28.17 3.04
CA SER A 64 3.71 -27.33 4.04
C SER A 64 4.36 -26.10 3.42
N ARG A 65 4.89 -26.20 2.20
CA ARG A 65 5.51 -25.08 1.49
C ARG A 65 4.51 -23.96 1.18
N GLU A 66 3.36 -24.33 0.65
CA GLU A 66 2.25 -23.43 0.32
C GLU A 66 1.69 -22.79 1.59
N MET A 67 1.51 -23.58 2.66
CA MET A 67 1.10 -23.10 3.98
C MET A 67 2.06 -22.02 4.52
N TYR A 68 3.37 -22.31 4.59
CA TYR A 68 4.37 -21.35 5.07
C TYR A 68 4.47 -20.10 4.19
N SER A 69 4.35 -20.25 2.87
CA SER A 69 4.31 -19.13 1.92
C SER A 69 3.10 -18.22 2.18
N GLY A 70 1.92 -18.80 2.41
CA GLY A 70 0.70 -18.07 2.76
C GLY A 70 0.82 -17.31 4.07
N ILE A 71 1.32 -17.97 5.13
CA ILE A 71 1.58 -17.33 6.44
C ILE A 71 2.55 -16.16 6.28
N ASN A 72 3.66 -16.37 5.58
CA ASN A 72 4.65 -15.32 5.33
C ASN A 72 4.03 -14.14 4.56
N ARG A 73 3.17 -14.40 3.58
CA ARG A 73 2.50 -13.34 2.82
C ARG A 73 1.55 -12.52 3.69
N LEU A 74 0.86 -13.12 4.65
CA LEU A 74 -0.03 -12.42 5.60
C LEU A 74 0.74 -11.64 6.66
N MET A 75 1.82 -12.23 7.19
CA MET A 75 2.63 -11.65 8.28
C MET A 75 3.66 -10.64 7.79
N ARG A 76 3.91 -10.57 6.49
CA ARG A 76 4.91 -9.66 5.92
C ARG A 76 4.49 -8.21 6.15
N ASN A 77 5.11 -7.59 7.15
CA ASN A 77 5.03 -6.17 7.38
C ASN A 77 5.59 -5.42 6.16
N PHE A 78 4.94 -4.30 5.81
CA PHE A 78 5.51 -3.38 4.86
C PHE A 78 6.73 -2.71 5.50
N THR A 79 7.92 -3.17 5.11
CA THR A 79 9.16 -2.47 5.42
C THR A 79 9.40 -1.46 4.31
N PRO A 80 9.26 -0.14 4.57
CA PRO A 80 9.68 0.85 3.59
C PRO A 80 11.16 0.63 3.30
N ARG A 81 11.52 0.48 2.02
CA ARG A 81 12.92 0.55 1.63
C ARG A 81 13.33 2.02 1.71
N LEU A 82 14.07 2.38 2.75
CA LEU A 82 14.78 3.65 2.77
C LEU A 82 15.89 3.55 1.72
N SER A 83 15.65 4.09 0.53
CA SER A 83 16.71 4.29 -0.46
C SER A 83 17.55 5.48 0.01
N ALA A 84 18.51 5.21 0.89
CA ALA A 84 19.49 6.21 1.28
C ALA A 84 20.56 6.28 0.17
N ILE A 85 20.68 7.42 -0.49
CA ILE A 85 21.68 7.60 -1.54
C ILE A 85 23.02 7.91 -0.87
N LYS A 86 24.08 7.27 -1.37
CA LYS A 86 25.44 7.54 -0.93
C LYS A 86 26.17 8.40 -1.95
N ASP A 87 27.03 9.27 -1.44
CA ASP A 87 28.00 9.98 -2.25
C ASP A 87 29.09 9.04 -2.78
N LYS A 88 29.97 9.54 -3.65
CA LYS A 88 31.16 8.86 -4.18
C LYS A 88 32.07 8.32 -3.07
N ASP A 89 32.16 9.04 -1.95
CA ASP A 89 32.94 8.65 -0.77
C ASP A 89 32.17 7.71 0.19
N GLY A 90 30.98 7.26 -0.19
CA GLY A 90 30.18 6.30 0.58
C GLY A 90 29.40 6.90 1.76
N LYS A 91 29.43 8.22 1.93
CA LYS A 91 28.65 8.96 2.93
C LYS A 91 27.17 8.99 2.54
N THR A 92 26.28 8.66 3.47
CA THR A 92 24.83 8.79 3.28
C THR A 92 24.42 10.25 3.18
N LEU A 93 23.70 10.59 2.12
CA LEU A 93 23.26 11.95 1.80
C LEU A 93 21.90 12.28 2.41
N THR A 94 21.68 13.55 2.72
CA THR A 94 20.38 14.10 3.14
C THR A 94 19.57 14.59 1.94
N GLU A 95 18.26 14.78 2.10
CA GLU A 95 17.30 15.03 0.99
C GLU A 95 17.71 16.15 0.01
N ASN A 96 18.34 17.23 0.49
CA ASN A 96 18.85 18.32 -0.37
C ASN A 96 20.14 17.95 -1.13
N GLU A 97 21.01 17.16 -0.50
CA GLU A 97 22.28 16.72 -1.08
C GLU A 97 22.03 15.63 -2.14
N GLU A 98 21.01 14.78 -1.94
CA GLU A 98 20.57 13.76 -2.89
C GLU A 98 20.20 14.36 -4.25
N ILE A 99 19.48 15.50 -4.27
CA ILE A 99 19.11 16.20 -5.51
C ILE A 99 20.37 16.66 -6.27
N SER A 100 21.38 17.14 -5.54
CA SER A 100 22.65 17.59 -6.13
C SER A 100 23.46 16.43 -6.69
N ARG A 101 23.50 15.30 -5.97
CA ARG A 101 24.14 14.05 -6.42
C ARG A 101 23.48 13.48 -7.68
N TRP A 102 22.14 13.54 -7.78
CA TRP A 102 21.42 13.12 -8.99
C TRP A 102 21.78 13.95 -10.22
N LYS A 103 21.95 15.27 -10.06
CA LYS A 103 22.37 16.15 -11.16
C LYS A 103 23.77 15.79 -11.65
N GLU A 104 24.71 15.59 -10.74
CA GLU A 104 26.08 15.18 -11.06
C GLU A 104 26.09 13.84 -11.81
N TYR A 105 25.41 12.82 -11.28
CA TYR A 105 25.30 11.51 -11.94
C TYR A 105 24.70 11.60 -13.36
N CYS A 106 23.65 12.41 -13.55
CA CYS A 106 23.05 12.62 -14.88
C CYS A 106 24.00 13.34 -15.84
N SER A 107 24.82 14.28 -15.34
CA SER A 107 25.82 14.98 -16.14
C SER A 107 26.98 14.07 -16.53
N GLU A 108 27.44 13.20 -15.63
CA GLU A 108 28.47 12.20 -15.92
C GLU A 108 28.01 11.20 -16.99
N LEU A 109 26.78 10.70 -16.88
CA LEU A 109 26.21 9.78 -17.85
C LEU A 109 26.07 10.38 -19.26
N LYS A 110 25.80 11.69 -19.35
CA LYS A 110 25.69 12.40 -20.64
C LYS A 110 27.03 12.86 -21.21
N GLY A 111 28.12 12.68 -20.47
CA GLY A 111 29.48 13.02 -20.87
C GLY A 111 30.22 11.92 -21.63
N THR A 112 29.51 10.90 -22.12
CA THR A 112 30.02 9.85 -23.03
C THR A 112 29.27 9.90 -24.35
#